data_AF-A0A2P6PVH6-F1
#
_entry.id   AF-A0A2P6PVH6-F1
#
_cell.length_a   1.000
_cell.length_b   1.000
_cell.length_c   1.000
_cell.angle_alpha   90.00
_cell.angle_beta   90.00
_cell.angle_gamma   90.00
#
_symmetry.space_group_name_H-M   'P 1'
#
loop_
_entity.id
_entity.type
_entity.pdbx_description
1 polymer ?
#
loop_
_entity_poly.entity_id
_entity_poly.type
_entity_poly.pdbx_seq_one_letter_code
_entity_poly.pdbx_strand_id
1 'polypeptide(L)'
;MLDTALQLKKAFDRMSEEEESKYMNCFDEDDDVDEEDDDLQLQVRQKQRRKRVGPPVEEDWNKAVVFVRSLKILYDVTMKISSSNHPTSQKYFHDIVAIKAEIDDLFTPPEMQTGSETEKILYDMAVKMRHKFDKYFGSLEDCNQLIYIALVLNPRFKL
;
A
#
# COMPACT_ATOMS: atom_id res chain seq x y z
N MET A 1 0.34 0.92 12.41
CA MET A 1 -0.41 0.06 11.46
C MET A 1 0.54 -0.60 10.47
N LEU A 2 1.36 0.14 9.72
CA LEU A 2 2.36 -0.45 8.81
C LEU A 2 3.43 -1.28 9.52
N ASP A 3 4.00 -0.78 10.63
CA ASP A 3 4.99 -1.52 11.41
C ASP A 3 4.40 -2.80 12.06
N THR A 4 3.08 -2.83 12.26
CA THR A 4 2.36 -4.00 12.76
C THR A 4 2.42 -5.16 11.77
N ALA A 5 2.44 -4.87 10.46
CA ALA A 5 2.59 -5.90 9.43
C ALA A 5 3.93 -6.64 9.54
N LEU A 6 5.01 -5.94 9.94
CA LEU A 6 6.32 -6.56 10.17
C LEU A 6 6.34 -7.38 11.47
N GLN A 7 5.58 -6.98 12.48
CA GLN A 7 5.44 -7.73 13.72
C GLN A 7 4.70 -9.05 13.53
N LEU A 8 3.85 -9.17 12.48
CA LEU A 8 3.19 -10.42 12.15
C LEU A 8 4.17 -11.53 11.79
N LYS A 9 5.34 -11.22 11.20
CA LYS A 9 6.39 -12.22 10.94
C LYS A 9 6.72 -13.01 12.20
N LYS A 10 7.04 -12.29 13.29
CA LYS A 10 7.34 -12.89 14.60
C LYS A 10 6.14 -13.63 15.21
N ALA A 11 4.92 -13.24 14.89
CA ALA A 11 3.73 -13.97 15.34
C ALA A 11 3.57 -15.30 14.58
N PHE A 12 3.79 -15.30 13.28
CA PHE A 12 3.77 -16.49 12.44
C PHE A 12 4.91 -17.46 12.78
N ASP A 13 6.13 -16.96 13.02
CA ASP A 13 7.26 -17.78 13.45
C ASP A 13 6.92 -18.54 14.74
N ARG A 14 6.40 -17.84 15.77
CA ARG A 14 5.97 -18.47 17.03
C ARG A 14 4.85 -19.48 16.85
N MET A 15 3.87 -19.16 16.00
CA MET A 15 2.74 -20.05 15.74
C MET A 15 3.16 -21.33 15.03
N SER A 16 4.17 -21.23 14.15
CA SER A 16 4.78 -22.40 13.54
C SER A 16 5.44 -23.28 14.60
N GLU A 17 6.23 -22.72 15.53
CA GLU A 17 6.94 -23.50 16.56
C GLU A 17 6.02 -24.15 17.62
N GLU A 18 4.94 -23.49 18.02
CA GLU A 18 4.07 -23.94 19.13
C GLU A 18 3.01 -24.97 18.71
N GLU A 19 2.51 -24.88 17.47
CA GLU A 19 1.42 -25.73 16.96
C GLU A 19 1.67 -26.23 15.51
N GLU A 20 2.90 -26.62 15.16
CA GLU A 20 3.30 -27.04 13.79
C GLU A 20 2.23 -27.86 13.06
N SER A 21 1.75 -28.94 13.69
CA SER A 21 0.77 -29.85 13.08
C SER A 21 -0.58 -29.19 12.82
N LYS A 22 -1.08 -28.37 13.75
CA LYS A 22 -2.39 -27.72 13.60
C LYS A 22 -2.29 -26.53 12.65
N TYR A 23 -1.19 -25.79 12.70
CA TYR A 23 -0.89 -24.69 11.80
C TYR A 23 -0.76 -25.16 10.35
N MET A 24 0.01 -26.21 10.08
CA MET A 24 0.16 -26.76 8.72
C MET A 24 -1.14 -27.35 8.18
N ASN A 25 -1.92 -28.06 9.02
CA ASN A 25 -3.22 -28.60 8.62
C ASN A 25 -4.20 -27.51 8.15
N CYS A 26 -4.13 -26.28 8.68
CA CYS A 26 -4.97 -25.17 8.23
C CYS A 26 -4.73 -24.78 6.76
N PHE A 27 -3.54 -25.03 6.21
CA PHE A 27 -3.18 -24.73 4.82
C PHE A 27 -3.35 -25.93 3.88
N ASP A 28 -3.54 -27.13 4.43
CA ASP A 28 -3.82 -28.35 3.67
C ASP A 28 -5.32 -28.56 3.41
N GLU A 29 -6.19 -27.81 4.10
CA GLU A 29 -7.63 -27.77 3.84
C GLU A 29 -7.95 -27.12 2.48
N ASP A 30 -8.94 -27.66 1.77
CA ASP A 30 -9.48 -27.04 0.56
C ASP A 30 -10.28 -25.78 0.93
N ASP A 31 -10.11 -24.70 0.17
CA ASP A 31 -10.99 -23.53 0.26
C ASP A 31 -12.26 -23.76 -0.55
N ASP A 32 -13.41 -23.67 0.11
CA ASP A 32 -14.70 -23.47 -0.55
C ASP A 32 -14.79 -21.98 -0.93
N VAL A 33 -14.48 -21.66 -2.18
CA VAL A 33 -14.68 -20.29 -2.69
C VAL A 33 -16.18 -20.08 -2.89
N ASP A 34 -16.81 -19.34 -1.97
CA ASP A 34 -18.08 -18.69 -2.26
C ASP A 34 -17.73 -17.42 -3.05
N GLU A 35 -17.68 -17.53 -4.38
CA GLU A 35 -17.73 -16.33 -5.23
C GLU A 35 -19.07 -15.66 -4.90
N GLU A 36 -19.05 -14.43 -4.38
CA GLU A 36 -20.28 -13.62 -4.28
C GLU A 36 -20.79 -13.43 -5.71
N ASP A 37 -21.77 -14.26 -6.08
CA ASP A 37 -22.47 -14.28 -7.35
C ASP A 37 -23.03 -12.87 -7.63
N ASP A 38 -22.39 -12.12 -8.52
CA ASP A 38 -23.07 -11.07 -9.28
C ASP A 38 -23.79 -11.76 -10.44
N ASP A 39 -25.10 -11.95 -10.21
CA ASP A 39 -26.16 -12.34 -11.14
C ASP A 39 -26.64 -13.80 -11.13
N LEU A 40 -27.97 -13.92 -11.00
CA LEU A 40 -28.71 -15.16 -10.80
C LEU A 40 -28.55 -16.15 -11.95
N GLN A 41 -27.96 -17.33 -11.67
CA GLN A 41 -28.36 -18.56 -12.34
C GLN A 41 -28.00 -19.82 -11.54
N LEU A 42 -29.03 -20.40 -10.91
CA LEU A 42 -29.03 -21.76 -10.37
C LEU A 42 -28.72 -22.77 -11.48
N GLN A 43 -27.45 -23.13 -11.63
CA GLN A 43 -27.05 -24.42 -12.17
C GLN A 43 -25.90 -24.97 -11.33
N VAL A 44 -26.10 -26.21 -10.88
CA VAL A 44 -25.18 -27.01 -10.06
C VAL A 44 -23.79 -27.03 -10.70
N ARG A 45 -22.92 -26.10 -10.29
CA ARG A 45 -21.52 -26.07 -10.70
C ARG A 45 -20.71 -26.82 -9.65
N GLN A 46 -19.95 -27.80 -10.11
CA GLN A 46 -18.98 -28.51 -9.27
C GLN A 46 -18.02 -27.48 -8.67
N LYS A 47 -18.08 -27.26 -7.35
CA LYS A 47 -17.18 -26.36 -6.62
C LYS A 47 -15.75 -26.82 -6.89
N GLN A 48 -14.97 -26.01 -7.62
CA GLN A 48 -13.55 -26.28 -7.82
C GLN A 48 -12.83 -26.02 -6.51
N ARG A 49 -12.47 -27.10 -5.82
CA ARG A 49 -11.61 -27.07 -4.63
C ARG A 49 -10.24 -26.54 -5.04
N ARG A 50 -9.87 -25.37 -4.51
CA ARG A 50 -8.51 -24.84 -4.63
C ARG A 50 -7.79 -25.10 -3.31
N LYS A 51 -6.54 -25.54 -3.40
CA LYS A 51 -5.68 -25.62 -2.22
C LYS A 51 -5.45 -24.22 -1.68
N ARG A 52 -5.50 -24.07 -0.35
CA ARG A 52 -5.13 -22.83 0.33
C ARG A 52 -3.70 -22.43 -0.03
N VAL A 53 -3.48 -21.12 -0.13
CA VAL A 53 -2.11 -20.58 -0.24
C VAL A 53 -1.38 -20.91 1.06
N GLY A 54 -0.24 -21.57 0.96
CA GLY A 54 0.56 -21.99 2.10
C GLY A 54 1.05 -20.81 2.98
N PRO A 55 1.69 -21.12 4.12
CA PRO A 55 2.19 -20.09 5.01
C PRO A 55 3.21 -19.17 4.32
N PRO A 56 3.28 -17.87 4.69
CA PRO A 56 4.18 -16.92 4.05
C PRO A 56 5.65 -17.35 4.16
N VAL A 57 6.37 -17.36 3.05
CA VAL A 57 7.79 -17.70 3.02
C VAL A 57 8.68 -16.46 3.21
N GLU A 58 9.98 -16.67 3.42
CA GLU A 58 10.94 -15.57 3.65
C GLU A 58 10.91 -14.51 2.53
N GLU A 59 10.72 -14.94 1.29
CA GLU A 59 10.57 -14.04 0.13
C GLU A 59 9.35 -13.12 0.25
N ASP A 60 8.21 -13.62 0.77
CA ASP A 60 7.01 -12.82 0.97
C ASP A 60 7.22 -11.76 2.05
N TRP A 61 7.99 -12.08 3.09
CA TRP A 61 8.38 -11.11 4.11
C TRP A 61 9.31 -10.04 3.57
N ASN A 62 10.25 -10.41 2.69
CA ASN A 62 11.11 -9.43 2.01
C ASN A 62 10.28 -8.50 1.13
N LYS A 63 9.30 -9.02 0.40
CA LYS A 63 8.31 -8.20 -0.35
C LYS A 63 7.59 -7.24 0.60
N ALA A 64 7.04 -7.74 1.71
CA ALA A 64 6.30 -6.94 2.68
C ALA A 64 7.12 -5.79 3.28
N VAL A 65 8.41 -6.01 3.56
CA VAL A 65 9.32 -4.95 4.05
C VAL A 65 9.44 -3.82 3.03
N VAL A 66 9.60 -4.15 1.75
CA VAL A 66 9.69 -3.13 0.71
C VAL A 66 8.37 -2.36 0.57
N PHE A 67 7.22 -3.05 0.58
CA PHE A 67 5.91 -2.40 0.57
C PHE A 67 5.70 -1.46 1.77
N VAL A 68 6.03 -1.91 2.97
CA VAL A 68 5.91 -1.11 4.19
C VAL A 68 6.75 0.15 4.09
N ARG A 69 7.98 0.05 3.56
CA ARG A 69 8.84 1.20 3.32
C ARG A 69 8.22 2.18 2.32
N SER A 70 7.78 1.68 1.16
CA SER A 70 7.17 2.50 0.10
C SER A 70 5.88 3.21 0.54
N LEU A 71 5.08 2.58 1.41
CA LEU A 71 3.82 3.15 1.90
C LEU A 71 3.99 4.07 3.11
N LYS A 72 5.17 4.10 3.74
CA LYS A 72 5.40 4.80 5.00
C LYS A 72 5.13 6.30 4.89
N ILE A 73 5.66 6.96 3.88
CA ILE A 73 5.47 8.41 3.72
C ILE A 73 4.00 8.80 3.54
N LEU A 74 3.23 7.98 2.81
CA LEU A 74 1.81 8.21 2.56
C LEU A 74 1.02 8.07 3.84
N TYR A 75 1.35 7.04 4.63
CA TYR A 75 0.77 6.86 5.95
C TYR A 75 1.10 8.03 6.86
N ASP A 76 2.35 8.47 6.93
CA ASP A 76 2.78 9.57 7.79
C ASP A 76 2.10 10.90 7.40
N VAL A 77 2.04 11.21 6.10
CA VAL A 77 1.34 12.39 5.59
C VAL A 77 -0.16 12.30 5.86
N THR A 78 -0.79 11.15 5.60
CA THR A 78 -2.23 10.95 5.87
C THR A 78 -2.53 11.10 7.34
N MET A 79 -1.74 10.48 8.22
CA MET A 79 -1.89 10.61 9.66
C MET A 79 -1.73 12.05 10.11
N LYS A 80 -0.74 12.78 9.62
CA LYS A 80 -0.55 14.20 9.95
C LYS A 80 -1.73 15.06 9.52
N ILE A 81 -2.33 14.79 8.37
CA ILE A 81 -3.53 15.49 7.90
C ILE A 81 -4.75 15.11 8.73
N SER A 82 -4.97 13.81 8.97
CA SER A 82 -6.15 13.29 9.68
C SER A 82 -6.14 13.56 11.19
N SER A 83 -4.96 13.66 11.81
CA SER A 83 -4.82 13.88 13.26
C SER A 83 -4.74 15.35 13.67
N SER A 84 -4.71 16.28 12.71
CA SER A 84 -4.58 17.70 13.01
C SER A 84 -5.94 18.33 13.33
N ASN A 85 -6.06 18.90 14.53
CA ASN A 85 -7.19 19.76 14.91
C ASN A 85 -6.98 21.24 14.50
N HIS A 86 -5.88 21.54 13.82
CA HIS A 86 -5.55 22.87 13.34
C HIS A 86 -5.56 22.93 11.82
N PRO A 87 -5.78 24.11 11.21
CA PRO A 87 -5.71 24.28 9.76
C PRO A 87 -4.35 23.81 9.23
N THR A 88 -4.34 22.68 8.52
CA THR A 88 -3.15 22.08 7.92
C THR A 88 -2.74 22.76 6.62
N SER A 89 -3.54 23.69 6.11
CA SER A 89 -3.34 24.38 4.84
C SER A 89 -1.94 25.02 4.71
N GLN A 90 -1.35 25.48 5.81
CA GLN A 90 0.01 26.04 5.86
C GLN A 90 1.12 25.02 5.55
N LYS A 91 0.92 23.73 5.81
CA LYS A 91 1.90 22.65 5.57
C LYS A 91 1.48 21.70 4.44
N TYR A 92 0.22 21.74 4.05
CA TYR A 92 -0.40 20.81 3.11
C TYR A 92 0.31 20.78 1.75
N PHE A 93 0.75 21.93 1.23
CA PHE A 93 1.51 21.98 -0.01
C PHE A 93 2.84 21.21 0.07
N HIS A 94 3.59 21.39 1.16
CA HIS A 94 4.84 20.66 1.37
C HIS A 94 4.61 19.15 1.52
N ASP A 95 3.51 18.77 2.17
CA ASP A 95 3.13 17.38 2.35
C ASP A 95 2.76 16.72 0.98
N ILE A 96 2.10 17.44 0.07
CA ILE A 96 1.84 16.99 -1.31
C ILE A 96 3.15 16.82 -2.09
N VAL A 97 4.06 17.79 -1.98
CA VAL A 97 5.37 17.72 -2.66
C VAL A 97 6.19 16.53 -2.15
N ALA A 98 6.16 16.24 -0.84
CA ALA A 98 6.82 15.08 -0.26
C ALA A 98 6.23 13.75 -0.80
N ILE A 99 4.91 13.66 -0.95
CA ILE A 99 4.26 12.50 -1.59
C ILE A 99 4.75 12.32 -3.03
N LYS A 100 4.81 13.42 -3.80
CA LYS A 100 5.29 13.37 -5.19
C LYS A 100 6.73 12.86 -5.28
N ALA A 101 7.62 13.39 -4.45
CA ALA A 101 9.01 13.01 -4.41
C ALA A 101 9.18 11.51 -4.11
N GLU A 102 8.43 10.96 -3.16
CA GLU A 102 8.52 9.52 -2.90
C GLU A 102 7.96 8.68 -4.04
N ILE A 103 6.85 9.09 -4.66
CA ILE A 103 6.32 8.40 -5.84
C ILE A 103 7.40 8.36 -6.94
N ASP A 104 8.10 9.47 -7.19
CA ASP A 104 9.17 9.55 -8.17
C ASP A 104 10.42 8.73 -7.77
N ASP A 105 10.75 8.64 -6.47
CA ASP A 105 11.79 7.74 -5.96
C ASP A 105 11.42 6.27 -6.18
N LEU A 106 10.14 5.90 -6.05
CA LEU A 106 9.65 4.56 -6.42
C LEU A 106 9.74 4.28 -7.92
N PHE A 107 9.76 5.32 -8.77
CA PHE A 107 10.01 5.19 -10.21
C PHE A 107 11.47 5.02 -10.57
N THR A 108 12.39 5.39 -9.68
CA THR A 108 13.82 5.35 -9.95
C THR A 108 14.35 4.01 -9.45
N PRO A 109 14.46 2.97 -10.30
CA PRO A 109 15.08 1.74 -9.86
C PRO A 109 16.52 2.06 -9.43
N PRO A 110 17.02 1.52 -8.31
CA PRO A 110 18.46 1.46 -8.11
C PRO A 110 19.06 0.77 -9.35
N GLU A 111 20.25 1.21 -9.78
CA GLU A 111 20.92 0.91 -11.06
C GLU A 111 21.18 -0.58 -11.38
N MET A 112 20.51 -1.50 -10.71
CA MET A 112 20.50 -2.94 -10.97
C MET A 112 19.04 -3.40 -11.12
N GLN A 113 18.53 -3.37 -12.35
CA GLN A 113 17.33 -4.11 -12.71
C GLN A 113 17.65 -5.60 -12.58
N THR A 114 17.35 -6.17 -11.42
CA THR A 114 17.48 -7.62 -11.21
C THR A 114 16.33 -8.35 -11.91
N GLY A 115 15.27 -7.63 -12.28
CA GLY A 115 14.10 -8.18 -12.99
C GLY A 115 13.21 -9.00 -12.06
N SER A 116 13.38 -8.81 -10.74
CA SER A 116 12.63 -9.54 -9.72
C SER A 116 11.14 -9.26 -9.85
N GLU A 117 10.31 -10.26 -9.58
CA GLU A 117 8.84 -10.12 -9.57
C GLU A 117 8.39 -8.97 -8.65
N THR A 118 9.07 -8.82 -7.51
CA THR A 118 8.83 -7.75 -6.53
C THR A 118 9.03 -6.37 -7.13
N GLU A 119 10.11 -6.17 -7.89
CA GLU A 119 10.41 -4.90 -8.56
C GLU A 119 9.33 -4.55 -9.59
N LYS A 120 8.84 -5.54 -10.34
CA LYS A 120 7.75 -5.35 -11.31
C LYS A 120 6.45 -4.93 -10.63
N ILE A 121 6.10 -5.58 -9.52
CA ILE A 121 4.88 -5.24 -8.77
C ILE A 121 4.99 -3.83 -8.16
N LEU A 122 6.15 -3.49 -7.60
CA LEU A 122 6.38 -2.15 -7.05
C LEU A 122 6.35 -1.07 -8.12
N TYR A 123 6.91 -1.34 -9.29
CA TYR A 123 6.84 -0.44 -10.44
C TYR A 123 5.39 -0.25 -10.91
N ASP A 124 4.62 -1.33 -11.08
CA ASP A 124 3.20 -1.22 -11.45
C ASP A 124 2.38 -0.47 -10.39
N MET A 125 2.69 -0.67 -9.10
CA MET A 125 2.11 0.09 -8.01
C MET A 125 2.47 1.58 -8.11
N ALA A 126 3.74 1.92 -8.33
CA ALA A 126 4.20 3.30 -8.48
C ALA A 126 3.53 3.98 -9.69
N VAL A 127 3.35 3.26 -10.80
CA VAL A 127 2.58 3.72 -11.98
C VAL A 127 1.15 4.06 -11.62
N LYS A 128 0.45 3.17 -10.92
CA LYS A 128 -0.93 3.41 -10.48
C LYS A 128 -1.01 4.56 -9.49
N MET A 129 -0.03 4.70 -8.60
CA MET A 129 0.02 5.77 -7.60
C MET A 129 0.28 7.14 -8.24
N ARG A 130 1.21 7.24 -9.19
CA ARG A 130 1.42 8.46 -9.97
C ARG A 130 0.21 8.83 -10.78
N HIS A 131 -0.45 7.86 -11.43
CA HIS A 131 -1.67 8.14 -12.16
C HIS A 131 -2.76 8.75 -11.26
N LYS A 132 -2.93 8.22 -10.04
CA LYS A 132 -3.85 8.82 -9.05
C LYS A 132 -3.37 10.19 -8.59
N PHE A 133 -2.08 10.37 -8.35
CA PHE A 133 -1.52 11.66 -7.95
C PHE A 133 -1.78 12.72 -9.02
N ASP A 134 -1.42 12.44 -10.28
CA ASP A 134 -1.57 13.36 -11.40
C ASP A 134 -3.05 13.71 -11.65
N LYS A 135 -3.97 12.76 -11.44
CA LYS A 135 -5.42 13.01 -11.53
C LYS A 135 -5.91 14.11 -10.58
N TYR A 136 -5.32 14.24 -9.40
CA TYR A 136 -5.76 15.20 -8.38
C TYR A 136 -4.84 16.42 -8.24
N PHE A 137 -3.56 16.29 -8.61
CA PHE A 137 -2.51 17.28 -8.35
C PHE A 137 -1.63 17.56 -9.57
N GLY A 138 -1.88 16.91 -10.72
CA GLY A 138 -1.03 16.99 -11.91
C GLY A 138 -1.21 18.28 -12.71
N SER A 139 -2.39 18.89 -12.67
CA SER A 139 -2.63 20.23 -13.24
C SER A 139 -3.11 21.21 -12.17
N LEU A 140 -2.86 22.50 -12.40
CA LEU A 140 -3.38 23.57 -11.55
C LEU A 140 -4.91 23.70 -11.64
N GLU A 141 -5.51 23.22 -12.73
CA GLU A 141 -6.95 23.24 -12.97
C GLU A 141 -7.67 22.12 -12.22
N ASP A 142 -7.03 20.95 -12.11
CA ASP A 142 -7.57 19.77 -11.40
C ASP A 142 -7.31 19.82 -9.89
N CYS A 143 -6.26 20.54 -9.47
CA CYS A 143 -5.88 20.69 -8.08
C CYS A 143 -6.76 21.72 -7.36
N ASN A 144 -7.05 21.48 -6.07
CA ASN A 144 -7.80 22.44 -5.26
C ASN A 144 -7.01 23.75 -5.11
N GLN A 145 -7.49 24.80 -5.78
CA GLN A 145 -6.85 26.12 -5.82
C GLN A 145 -6.67 26.76 -4.45
N LEU A 146 -7.51 26.39 -3.46
CA LEU A 146 -7.39 26.86 -2.08
C LEU A 146 -6.05 26.50 -1.45
N ILE A 147 -5.40 25.42 -1.90
CA ILE A 147 -4.06 25.02 -1.45
C ILE A 147 -3.03 26.09 -1.79
N TYR A 148 -3.07 26.62 -3.01
CA TYR A 148 -2.15 27.67 -3.47
C TYR A 148 -2.45 29.01 -2.81
N ILE A 149 -3.73 29.36 -2.66
CA ILE A 149 -4.13 30.59 -1.97
C ILE A 149 -3.63 30.56 -0.52
N ALA A 150 -3.79 29.42 0.18
CA ALA A 150 -3.28 29.27 1.54
C ALA A 150 -1.75 29.41 1.62
N LEU A 151 -1.01 28.93 0.60
CA LEU A 151 0.44 29.09 0.52
C LEU A 151 0.83 30.56 0.32
N VAL A 152 0.19 31.29 -0.60
CA VAL A 152 0.46 32.71 -0.89
C VAL A 152 0.10 33.63 0.29
N LEU A 153 -1.01 33.33 0.97
CA LEU A 153 -1.46 34.10 2.12
C LEU A 153 -0.63 33.84 3.38
N ASN A 154 0.18 32.79 3.40
CA ASN A 154 1.02 32.47 4.54
C ASN A 154 2.18 33.48 4.67
N PRO A 155 2.21 34.31 5.74
CA PRO A 155 3.23 35.34 5.91
C PRO A 155 4.65 34.77 6.06
N ARG A 156 4.79 33.52 6.50
CA ARG A 156 6.10 32.86 6.68
C ARG A 156 6.82 32.57 5.36
N PHE A 157 6.12 32.62 4.23
CA PHE A 157 6.68 32.35 2.90
C PHE A 157 6.75 33.60 2.02
N LYS A 158 6.50 34.80 2.58
CA LYS A 158 6.76 36.06 1.90
C LYS A 158 8.22 36.46 2.11
N LEU A 159 8.89 36.84 1.01
CA LEU A 159 10.20 37.48 0.99
C LEU A 159 10.19 38.80 1.76
#